data_AF-A0A8H4FEB9-F1
#
_entry.id   AF-A0A8H4FEB9-F1
#
_cell.length_a   1.000
_cell.length_b   1.000
_cell.length_c   1.000
_cell.angle_alpha   90.00
_cell.angle_beta   90.00
_cell.angle_gamma   90.00
#
_symmetry.space_group_name_H-M   'P 1'
#
loop_
_entity.id
_entity.type
_entity.pdbx_description
1 polymer ?
#
loop_
_entity_poly.entity_id
_entity_poly.type
_entity_poly.pdbx_seq_one_letter_code
_entity_poly.pdbx_strand_id
1 'polypeptide(L)'
;MIPGMKHMDMVYGGAFCTVIAASGEDANAGVPGMGSLPQYKLYTSEVHPGIKLMLSQGMDTHLKRTQYYTRAWTFQGYFLSPPRIGFDKHQVYYLCRSNAWSEEEEEIRDWGISNDGSVMPMLQSYWKNIKTHIHDAIMTILFYYTDRQLS
;
A
#
# COMPACT_ATOMS: atom_id res chain seq x y z
N MET A 1 -16.61 15.08 -16.54
CA MET A 1 -15.24 14.71 -16.12
C MET A 1 -14.60 15.95 -15.50
N ILE A 2 -14.24 15.91 -14.21
CA ILE A 2 -13.73 17.06 -13.47
C ILE A 2 -12.32 17.42 -14.00
N PRO A 3 -12.00 18.70 -14.31
CA PRO A 3 -10.74 19.09 -14.96
C PRO A 3 -9.47 18.62 -14.25
N GLY A 4 -9.48 18.55 -12.92
CA GLY A 4 -8.33 18.11 -12.12
C GLY A 4 -7.94 16.63 -12.30
N MET A 5 -8.86 15.77 -12.74
CA MET A 5 -8.57 14.34 -12.89
C MET A 5 -7.67 14.01 -14.08
N LYS A 6 -7.55 14.91 -15.07
CA LYS A 6 -6.76 14.65 -16.30
C LYS A 6 -5.24 14.73 -16.11
N HIS A 7 -4.79 15.15 -14.93
CA HIS A 7 -3.37 15.44 -14.64
C HIS A 7 -2.87 14.74 -13.36
N MET A 8 -3.59 13.73 -12.89
CA MET A 8 -3.24 13.00 -11.66
C MET A 8 -1.93 12.23 -11.81
N ASP A 9 -1.59 11.81 -13.03
CA ASP A 9 -0.31 11.20 -13.37
C ASP A 9 0.88 12.13 -13.07
N MET A 10 0.77 13.40 -13.42
CA MET A 10 1.80 14.41 -13.13
C MET A 10 1.85 14.74 -11.64
N VAL A 11 0.69 14.85 -10.97
CA VAL A 11 0.63 15.12 -9.53
C VAL A 11 1.31 14.00 -8.73
N TYR A 12 0.94 12.75 -8.99
CA TYR A 12 1.50 11.61 -8.29
C TYR A 12 2.95 11.31 -8.71
N GLY A 13 3.27 11.42 -10.00
CA GLY A 13 4.63 11.22 -10.49
C GLY A 13 5.64 12.27 -10.01
N GLY A 14 5.17 13.49 -9.70
CA GLY A 14 5.99 14.58 -9.19
C GLY A 14 5.95 14.78 -7.66
N ALA A 15 5.14 14.02 -6.94
CA ALA A 15 5.02 14.16 -5.49
C ALA A 15 6.30 13.73 -4.78
N PHE A 16 6.74 14.52 -3.79
CA PHE A 16 7.83 14.10 -2.90
C PHE A 16 7.43 12.90 -2.04
N CYS A 17 6.18 12.88 -1.57
CA CYS A 17 5.63 11.76 -0.83
C CYS A 17 4.11 11.78 -0.97
N THR A 18 3.51 10.60 -1.09
CA THR A 18 2.05 10.45 -1.07
C THR A 18 1.61 9.84 0.25
N VAL A 19 0.69 10.53 0.94
CA VAL A 19 0.06 10.04 2.16
C VAL A 19 -1.21 9.27 1.80
N ILE A 20 -1.33 8.06 2.34
CA ILE A 20 -2.45 7.16 2.07
C ILE A 20 -3.19 6.89 3.37
N ALA A 21 -4.44 7.36 3.47
CA ALA A 21 -5.34 7.01 4.56
C ALA A 21 -6.12 5.72 4.22
N ALA A 22 -5.44 4.57 4.29
CA ALA A 22 -6.04 3.27 3.92
C ALA A 22 -7.03 2.74 4.96
N SER A 23 -6.92 3.19 6.21
CA SER A 23 -7.79 2.81 7.34
C SER A 23 -9.24 3.24 7.17
N GLY A 24 -9.47 4.32 6.40
CA GLY A 24 -10.76 4.98 6.26
C GLY A 24 -11.65 4.35 5.18
N GLU A 25 -12.96 4.38 5.40
CA GLU A 25 -13.94 4.02 4.38
C GLU A 25 -14.14 5.17 3.37
N ASP A 26 -13.97 6.41 3.82
CA ASP A 26 -14.09 7.61 3.00
C ASP A 26 -13.12 8.71 3.46
N ALA A 27 -13.20 9.87 2.80
CA ALA A 27 -12.33 11.01 3.08
C ALA A 27 -12.55 11.65 4.48
N ASN A 28 -13.66 11.35 5.15
CA ASN A 28 -14.02 11.90 6.46
C ASN A 28 -13.65 10.96 7.62
N ALA A 29 -13.24 9.72 7.35
CA ALA A 29 -12.91 8.74 8.37
C ALA A 29 -11.69 9.11 9.23
N GLY A 30 -10.83 10.02 8.75
CA GLY A 30 -9.61 10.44 9.42
C GLY A 30 -8.51 9.36 9.45
N VAL A 31 -7.45 9.63 10.21
CA VAL A 31 -6.28 8.76 10.33
C VAL A 31 -6.12 8.30 11.78
N PRO A 32 -6.10 6.98 12.06
CA PRO A 32 -5.90 6.47 13.41
C PRO A 32 -4.63 7.02 14.05
N GLY A 33 -4.65 7.24 15.37
CA GLY A 33 -3.55 7.86 16.10
C GLY A 33 -3.40 9.37 15.90
N MET A 34 -4.26 10.01 15.08
CA MET A 34 -4.30 11.47 14.94
C MET A 34 -5.51 12.07 15.67
N GLY A 35 -5.26 13.08 16.51
CA GLY A 35 -6.32 13.76 17.27
C GLY A 35 -6.99 12.83 18.29
N SER A 36 -8.32 12.71 18.22
CA SER A 36 -9.11 11.85 19.11
C SER A 36 -9.29 10.42 18.61
N LEU A 37 -8.73 10.08 17.44
CA LEU A 37 -8.88 8.74 16.88
C LEU A 37 -7.99 7.73 17.61
N PRO A 38 -8.52 6.54 17.95
CA PRO A 38 -7.75 5.53 18.65
C PRO A 38 -6.51 5.11 17.87
N GLN A 39 -5.45 4.78 18.59
CA GLN A 39 -4.21 4.27 18.04
C GLN A 39 -4.39 2.83 17.52
N TYR A 40 -3.49 2.39 16.65
CA TYR A 40 -3.50 1.04 16.09
C TYR A 40 -3.46 -0.04 17.18
N LYS A 41 -4.22 -1.12 16.97
CA LYS A 41 -4.20 -2.28 17.87
C LYS A 41 -3.29 -3.36 17.29
N LEU A 42 -2.18 -3.59 17.96
CA LEU A 42 -1.34 -4.78 17.76
C LEU A 42 -2.04 -5.99 18.39
N TYR A 43 -2.11 -7.09 17.64
CA TYR A 43 -2.64 -8.35 18.15
C TYR A 43 -1.51 -9.12 18.81
N THR A 44 -1.43 -9.02 20.13
CA THR A 44 -0.42 -9.71 20.95
C THR A 44 -1.10 -10.67 21.92
N SER A 45 -0.52 -11.86 22.10
CA SER A 45 -0.96 -12.86 23.07
C SER A 45 0.23 -13.39 23.87
N GLU A 46 0.07 -13.53 25.18
CA GLU A 46 1.07 -14.17 26.04
C GLU A 46 0.84 -15.68 26.05
N VAL A 47 1.80 -16.44 25.54
CA VAL A 47 1.70 -17.91 25.45
C VAL A 47 2.41 -18.62 26.59
N HIS A 48 3.30 -17.92 27.28
CA HIS A 48 4.01 -18.38 28.47
C HIS A 48 4.47 -17.14 29.25
N PRO A 49 4.62 -17.20 30.59
CA PRO A 49 5.19 -16.12 31.38
C PRO A 49 6.45 -15.53 30.72
N GLY A 50 6.37 -14.25 30.33
CA GLY A 50 7.46 -13.51 29.70
C GLY A 50 7.64 -13.72 28.19
N ILE A 51 6.83 -14.56 27.55
CA ILE A 51 6.83 -14.81 26.11
C ILE A 51 5.52 -14.32 25.49
N LYS A 52 5.62 -13.23 24.74
CA LYS A 52 4.52 -12.66 23.97
C LYS A 52 4.71 -12.95 22.49
N LEU A 53 3.67 -13.45 21.85
CA LEU A 53 3.59 -13.58 20.40
C LEU A 53 2.79 -12.42 19.84
N MET A 54 3.19 -11.92 18.68
CA MET A 54 2.46 -10.94 17.91
C MET A 54 2.04 -11.57 16.58
N LEU A 55 0.81 -11.30 16.17
CA LEU A 55 0.39 -11.61 14.81
C LEU A 55 0.96 -10.55 13.88
N SER A 56 1.98 -10.91 13.11
CA SER A 56 2.47 -10.10 11.99
C SER A 56 1.78 -10.54 10.70
N GLN A 57 1.26 -9.59 9.91
CA GLN A 57 0.78 -9.84 8.56
C GLN A 57 1.46 -8.89 7.58
N GLY A 58 1.74 -9.41 6.38
CA GLY A 58 2.28 -8.60 5.30
C GLY A 58 1.40 -7.39 5.01
N MET A 59 2.04 -6.26 4.72
CA MET A 59 1.36 -5.00 4.38
C MET A 59 0.35 -5.17 3.23
N ASP A 60 0.65 -6.03 2.25
CA ASP A 60 -0.24 -6.29 1.12
C ASP A 60 -1.56 -6.95 1.56
N THR A 61 -1.50 -7.86 2.53
CA THR A 61 -2.65 -8.55 3.11
C THR A 61 -3.57 -7.56 3.83
N HIS A 62 -2.98 -6.63 4.57
CA HIS A 62 -3.71 -5.53 5.20
C HIS A 62 -4.37 -4.62 4.15
N LEU A 63 -3.58 -4.15 3.18
CA LEU A 63 -4.05 -3.21 2.19
C LEU A 63 -5.17 -3.79 1.30
N LYS A 64 -5.06 -5.06 0.88
CA LYS A 64 -6.09 -5.78 0.10
C LYS A 64 -7.47 -5.78 0.77
N ARG A 65 -7.54 -5.65 2.10
CA ARG A 65 -8.80 -5.62 2.87
C ARG A 65 -9.40 -4.22 3.02
N THR A 66 -8.72 -3.19 2.53
CA THR A 66 -9.16 -1.79 2.67
C THR A 66 -10.02 -1.32 1.50
N GLN A 67 -10.90 -0.35 1.74
CA GLN A 67 -11.60 0.35 0.65
C GLN A 67 -10.64 1.12 -0.26
N TYR A 68 -9.46 1.50 0.25
CA TYR A 68 -8.44 2.12 -0.59
C TYR A 68 -8.01 1.19 -1.73
N TYR A 69 -7.84 -0.11 -1.48
CA TYR A 69 -7.38 -1.06 -2.49
C TYR A 69 -8.43 -1.38 -3.56
N THR A 70 -9.71 -1.32 -3.22
CA THR A 70 -10.80 -1.65 -4.15
C THR A 70 -11.06 -0.56 -5.19
N ARG A 71 -10.60 0.68 -4.97
CA ARG A 71 -10.84 1.83 -5.86
C ARG A 71 -9.79 1.90 -6.96
N ALA A 72 -10.23 2.07 -8.21
CA ALA A 72 -9.35 2.15 -9.38
C ALA A 72 -8.55 3.46 -9.37
N TRP A 73 -9.15 4.56 -8.92
CA TRP A 73 -8.49 5.86 -8.91
C TRP A 73 -7.35 5.96 -7.89
N THR A 74 -7.39 5.19 -6.79
CA THR A 74 -6.31 5.15 -5.80
C THR A 74 -5.09 4.39 -6.32
N PHE A 75 -5.28 3.47 -7.28
CA PHE A 75 -4.18 2.74 -7.92
C PHE A 75 -3.18 3.67 -8.59
N GLN A 76 -3.64 4.77 -9.20
CA GLN A 76 -2.74 5.74 -9.83
C GLN A 76 -1.83 6.40 -8.80
N GLY A 77 -2.38 6.82 -7.65
CA GLY A 77 -1.59 7.39 -6.56
C GLY A 77 -0.63 6.39 -5.95
N TYR A 78 -1.08 5.14 -5.83
CA TYR A 78 -0.27 4.06 -5.32
C TYR A 78 0.88 3.70 -6.27
N PHE A 79 0.63 3.57 -7.56
CA PHE A 79 1.62 3.10 -8.53
C PHE A 79 2.62 4.19 -8.91
N LEU A 80 2.16 5.42 -9.13
CA LEU A 80 2.98 6.49 -9.72
C LEU A 80 3.82 7.26 -8.69
N SER A 81 3.43 7.29 -7.40
CA SER A 81 4.09 8.14 -6.39
C SER A 81 5.18 7.43 -5.61
N PRO A 82 6.41 7.96 -5.55
CA PRO A 82 7.40 7.45 -4.59
C PRO A 82 8.16 8.57 -3.84
N PRO A 83 8.36 8.45 -2.51
CA PRO A 83 7.80 7.47 -1.56
C PRO A 83 6.30 7.62 -1.24
N ARG A 84 5.76 6.62 -0.52
CA ARG A 84 4.40 6.61 0.03
C ARG A 84 4.44 6.27 1.52
N ILE A 85 3.65 6.97 2.32
CA ILE A 85 3.37 6.62 3.70
C ILE A 85 1.91 6.26 3.77
N GLY A 86 1.58 5.08 4.28
CA GLY A 86 0.19 4.69 4.42
C GLY A 86 -0.17 4.26 5.82
N PHE A 87 -1.41 4.57 6.16
CA PHE A 87 -2.01 4.34 7.46
C PHE A 87 -3.13 3.33 7.28
N ASP A 88 -2.91 2.09 7.70
CA ASP A 88 -3.94 1.06 7.77
C ASP A 88 -4.61 1.06 9.17
N LYS A 89 -5.64 0.25 9.40
CA LYS A 89 -6.25 0.03 10.72
C LYS A 89 -5.27 -0.57 11.74
N HIS A 90 -4.20 -1.22 11.28
CA HIS A 90 -3.32 -2.01 12.13
C HIS A 90 -1.91 -1.45 12.30
N GLN A 91 -1.39 -0.74 11.31
CA GLN A 91 -0.02 -0.22 11.35
C GLN A 91 0.21 0.89 10.32
N VAL A 92 1.33 1.58 10.48
CA VAL A 92 1.90 2.50 9.50
C VAL A 92 2.91 1.77 8.61
N TYR A 93 2.86 2.03 7.30
CA TYR A 93 3.82 1.50 6.34
C TYR A 93 4.48 2.62 5.54
N TYR A 94 5.75 2.43 5.21
CA TYR A 94 6.53 3.28 4.33
C TYR A 94 7.02 2.49 3.13
N LEU A 95 6.70 2.97 1.93
CA LEU A 95 7.00 2.32 0.66
C LEU A 95 7.80 3.24 -0.23
N CYS A 96 9.03 2.85 -0.57
CA CYS A 96 9.81 3.52 -1.61
C CYS A 96 9.76 2.71 -2.92
N ARG A 97 10.57 3.07 -3.93
CA ARG A 97 10.67 2.29 -5.19
C ARG A 97 11.39 0.97 -5.04
N SER A 98 12.18 0.80 -3.98
CA SER A 98 13.07 -0.35 -3.85
C SER A 98 12.78 -1.24 -2.66
N ASN A 99 12.18 -0.68 -1.61
CA ASN A 99 12.04 -1.28 -0.29
C ASN A 99 10.68 -0.91 0.31
N ALA A 100 10.27 -1.69 1.30
CA ALA A 100 9.11 -1.43 2.15
C ALA A 100 9.51 -1.60 3.62
N TRP A 101 8.89 -0.81 4.47
CA TRP A 101 9.04 -0.81 5.91
C TRP A 101 7.67 -0.76 6.56
N SER A 102 7.53 -1.42 7.70
CA SER A 102 6.33 -1.32 8.53
C SER A 102 6.71 -1.25 10.00
N GLU A 103 5.75 -0.97 10.88
CA GLU A 103 5.99 -0.96 12.32
C GLU A 103 6.34 -2.36 12.86
N GLU A 104 5.92 -3.41 12.15
CA GLU A 104 6.20 -4.81 12.50
C GLU A 104 7.52 -5.33 11.90
N GLU A 105 7.96 -4.81 10.74
CA GLU A 105 9.12 -5.32 9.99
C GLU A 105 10.12 -4.21 9.61
N GLU A 106 11.39 -4.37 10.04
CA GLU A 106 12.45 -3.37 9.91
C GLU A 106 13.03 -3.19 8.49
N GLU A 107 13.01 -4.19 7.62
CA GLU A 107 13.41 -4.03 6.21
C GLU A 107 13.06 -5.29 5.40
N ILE A 108 12.15 -5.18 4.44
CA ILE A 108 11.88 -6.29 3.52
C ILE A 108 12.86 -6.18 2.35
N ARG A 109 14.08 -6.67 2.57
CA ARG A 109 15.25 -6.56 1.66
C ARG A 109 15.11 -7.36 0.36
N ASP A 110 14.26 -8.37 0.39
CA ASP A 110 13.94 -9.18 -0.77
C ASP A 110 12.48 -9.61 -0.64
N TRP A 111 11.57 -8.81 -1.17
CA TRP A 111 10.23 -9.30 -1.51
C TRP A 111 10.34 -10.25 -2.72
N GLY A 112 11.13 -11.31 -2.58
CA GLY A 112 11.16 -12.41 -3.54
C GLY A 112 9.71 -12.81 -3.77
N ILE A 113 9.29 -12.84 -5.03
CA ILE A 113 7.92 -13.07 -5.51
C ILE A 113 7.21 -13.99 -4.53
N SER A 114 6.44 -13.42 -3.60
CA SER A 114 5.72 -14.23 -2.64
C SER A 114 4.62 -14.92 -3.45
N ASN A 115 4.54 -16.24 -3.33
CA ASN A 115 3.50 -17.03 -4.00
C ASN A 115 2.07 -16.74 -3.48
N ASP A 116 1.90 -15.72 -2.65
CA ASP A 116 0.63 -15.27 -2.07
C ASP A 116 -0.16 -14.33 -2.99
N GLY A 117 0.36 -14.03 -4.18
CA GLY A 117 -0.27 -13.09 -5.11
C GLY A 117 -0.18 -11.64 -4.62
N SER A 118 0.86 -11.28 -3.87
CA SER A 118 1.13 -9.90 -3.48
C SER A 118 1.44 -9.05 -4.71
N VAL A 119 0.63 -8.02 -4.90
CA VAL A 119 0.67 -7.13 -6.07
C VAL A 119 1.87 -6.19 -6.00
N MET A 120 2.29 -5.86 -4.78
CA MET A 120 3.22 -4.76 -4.52
C MET A 120 4.66 -5.12 -4.83
N PRO A 121 5.18 -6.29 -4.39
CA PRO A 121 6.49 -6.79 -4.84
C PRO A 121 6.61 -6.91 -6.35
N MET A 122 5.54 -7.39 -6.98
CA MET A 122 5.47 -7.60 -8.42
C MET A 122 5.55 -6.28 -9.18
N LEU A 123 4.69 -5.30 -8.86
CA LEU A 123 4.70 -3.98 -9.50
C LEU A 123 6.02 -3.22 -9.25
N GLN A 124 6.64 -3.43 -8.09
CA GLN A 124 7.89 -2.78 -7.72
C GLN A 124 9.11 -3.38 -8.44
N SER A 125 9.13 -4.71 -8.63
CA SER A 125 10.10 -5.41 -9.49
C SER A 125 9.96 -4.96 -10.95
N TYR A 126 8.73 -4.87 -11.46
CA TYR A 126 8.47 -4.36 -12.80
C TYR A 126 8.89 -2.90 -12.96
N TRP A 127 8.71 -2.05 -11.95
CA TRP A 127 9.19 -0.67 -12.01
C TRP A 127 10.71 -0.59 -12.20
N LYS A 128 11.48 -1.44 -11.51
CA LYS A 128 12.95 -1.50 -11.67
C LYS A 128 13.36 -1.95 -13.08
N ASN A 129 12.58 -2.84 -13.69
CA ASN A 129 12.89 -3.50 -14.96
C ASN A 129 11.93 -3.13 -16.10
N ILE A 130 11.27 -1.97 -16.03
CA ILE A 130 10.14 -1.65 -16.91
C ILE A 130 10.53 -1.60 -18.39
N LYS A 131 11.80 -1.29 -18.68
CA LYS A 131 12.34 -1.25 -20.05
C LYS A 131 12.56 -2.64 -20.65
N THR A 132 12.84 -3.65 -19.82
CA THR A 132 13.10 -5.02 -20.28
C THR A 132 11.83 -5.88 -20.28
N HIS A 133 10.84 -5.55 -19.44
CA HIS A 133 9.61 -6.32 -19.25
C HIS A 133 8.35 -5.49 -19.50
N ILE A 134 8.39 -4.58 -20.50
CA ILE A 134 7.33 -3.59 -20.68
C ILE A 134 5.96 -4.21 -20.93
N HIS A 135 5.91 -5.32 -21.66
CA HIS A 135 4.66 -6.03 -21.94
C HIS A 135 4.05 -6.62 -20.67
N ASP A 136 4.85 -7.35 -19.89
CA ASP A 136 4.38 -8.00 -18.65
C ASP A 136 4.01 -6.97 -17.59
N ALA A 137 4.77 -5.87 -17.52
CA ALA A 137 4.44 -4.72 -16.68
C ALA A 137 3.09 -4.12 -17.07
N ILE A 138 2.85 -3.85 -18.36
CA ILE A 138 1.58 -3.30 -18.85
C ILE A 138 0.42 -4.26 -18.56
N MET A 139 0.58 -5.56 -18.85
CA MET A 139 -0.47 -6.56 -18.61
C MET A 139 -0.80 -6.69 -17.13
N THR A 140 0.21 -6.66 -16.26
CA THR A 140 0.04 -6.71 -14.81
C THR A 140 -0.68 -5.46 -14.29
N ILE A 141 -0.25 -4.28 -14.73
CA ILE A 141 -0.88 -3.00 -14.40
C ILE A 141 -2.35 -3.00 -14.84
N LEU A 142 -2.63 -3.44 -16.08
CA LEU A 142 -3.98 -3.54 -16.61
C LEU A 142 -4.84 -4.49 -15.78
N PHE A 143 -4.36 -5.71 -15.52
CA PHE A 143 -5.08 -6.72 -14.74
C PHE A 143 -5.52 -6.18 -13.37
N TYR A 144 -4.58 -5.59 -12.61
CA TYR A 144 -4.87 -5.05 -11.28
C TYR A 144 -5.67 -3.75 -11.29
N TYR A 145 -5.59 -2.97 -12.37
CA TYR A 145 -6.42 -1.78 -12.54
C TYR A 145 -7.87 -2.17 -12.85
N THR A 146 -8.09 -3.16 -13.71
CA THR A 146 -9.43 -3.59 -14.15
C THR A 146 -10.23 -4.34 -13.09
N ASP A 147 -9.56 -4.96 -12.11
CA ASP A 147 -10.22 -5.62 -10.97
C ASP A 147 -10.86 -4.61 -9.99
N ARG A 148 -10.54 -3.32 -10.12
CA ARG A 148 -10.94 -2.28 -9.18
C ARG A 148 -12.17 -1.50 -9.64
N GLN A 149 -12.93 -1.01 -8.66
CA GLN A 149 -14.14 -0.22 -8.85
C GLN A 149 -13.81 1.23 -9.20
N LEU A 150 -14.54 1.81 -10.14
CA LEU A 150 -14.36 3.22 -10.54
C LEU A 150 -14.94 4.23 -9.52
N SER A 151 -15.70 3.76 -8.53
CA SER A 151 -16.38 4.55 -7.50
C SER A 151 -15.87 4.24 -6.10
#